data_AF-A0A3N5JQG5-F1
#
_entry.id   AF-A0A3N5JQG5-F1
#
_cell.length_a   1.000
_cell.length_b   1.000
_cell.length_c   1.000
_cell.angle_alpha   90.00
_cell.angle_beta   90.00
_cell.angle_gamma   90.00
#
_symmetry.space_group_name_H-M   'P 1'
#
loop_
_entity.id
_entity.type
_entity.pdbx_description
1 polymer ?
#
loop_
_entity_poly.entity_id
_entity_poly.type
_entity_poly.pdbx_seq_one_letter_code
_entity_poly.pdbx_strand_id
1 'polypeptide(L)'
;MVTEQAVLQALSTVKDPEIHRDLVSLSMIRGVRVDGANVSFEVVLTTPACPLKTQIERECREALARIPGVGRIDIRMGAKVAAARAMSGPGGIPGVKNSIAIASGKGGVGKSTVSVNLAVALAETGAKVGLLDADVYGPSIPLMMGIHRMPDMTAEQRIVPLEAHGVKLMSLGFVLPDASTPVIWRGPMIAKTLNQFL
;
A
#
# COMPACT_ATOMS: atom_id res chain seq x y z
N MET A 1 40.06 -2.21 18.74
CA MET A 1 39.71 -1.67 17.41
C MET A 1 38.25 -1.94 17.17
N VAL A 2 37.51 -0.98 16.62
CA VAL A 2 36.12 -1.18 16.23
C VAL A 2 36.12 -2.15 15.06
N THR A 3 35.34 -3.23 15.14
CA THR A 3 35.20 -4.22 14.07
C THR A 3 33.74 -4.35 13.68
N GLU A 4 33.48 -4.79 12.46
CA GLU A 4 32.11 -5.03 11.98
C GLU A 4 31.36 -6.04 12.86
N GLN A 5 32.04 -7.09 13.33
CA GLN A 5 31.46 -8.06 14.26
C GLN A 5 31.07 -7.43 15.60
N ALA A 6 31.91 -6.55 16.16
CA ALA A 6 31.57 -5.86 17.41
C ALA A 6 30.36 -4.93 17.24
N VAL A 7 30.25 -4.26 16.08
CA VAL A 7 29.10 -3.43 15.72
C VAL A 7 27.83 -4.27 15.61
N LEU A 8 27.85 -5.38 14.87
CA LEU A 8 26.70 -6.28 14.74
C LEU A 8 26.28 -6.89 16.08
N GLN A 9 27.24 -7.27 16.93
CA GLN A 9 26.95 -7.80 18.26
C GLN A 9 26.29 -6.73 19.15
N ALA A 10 26.77 -5.49 19.12
CA ALA A 10 26.11 -4.40 19.85
C ALA A 10 24.69 -4.15 19.34
N LEU A 11 24.51 -4.09 18.01
CA LEU A 11 23.19 -3.87 17.39
C LEU A 11 22.20 -5.01 17.63
N SER A 12 22.66 -6.25 17.86
CA SER A 12 21.78 -7.37 18.23
C SER A 12 21.11 -7.21 19.61
N THR A 13 21.57 -6.25 20.43
CA THR A 13 20.91 -5.93 21.70
C THR A 13 19.69 -5.02 21.53
N VAL A 14 19.58 -4.34 20.38
CA VAL A 14 18.45 -3.47 20.05
C VAL A 14 17.33 -4.32 19.46
N LYS A 15 16.13 -4.17 20.01
CA LYS A 15 14.94 -4.91 19.59
C LYS A 15 13.99 -4.01 18.82
N ASP A 16 13.35 -4.57 17.81
CA ASP A 16 12.20 -3.93 17.19
C ASP A 16 11.06 -3.82 18.24
N PRO A 17 10.51 -2.63 18.50
CA PRO A 17 9.51 -2.47 19.55
C PRO A 17 8.16 -3.15 19.26
N GLU A 18 7.86 -3.45 18.00
CA GLU A 18 6.61 -4.10 17.59
C GLU A 18 6.77 -5.62 17.48
N ILE A 19 7.89 -6.07 16.91
CA ILE A 19 8.18 -7.49 16.66
C ILE A 19 8.87 -8.14 17.87
N HIS A 20 9.40 -7.34 18.79
CA HIS A 20 10.13 -7.76 20.00
C HIS A 20 11.33 -8.69 19.74
N ARG A 21 11.89 -8.61 18.53
CA ARG A 21 13.02 -9.41 18.05
C ARG A 21 14.18 -8.50 17.64
N ASP A 22 15.40 -9.02 17.69
CA ASP A 22 16.60 -8.22 17.44
C ASP A 22 16.71 -7.76 15.97
N LEU A 23 17.19 -6.52 15.76
CA LEU A 23 17.26 -5.91 14.44
C LEU A 23 18.18 -6.68 13.46
N VAL A 24 19.18 -7.37 13.99
CA VAL A 24 20.14 -8.15 13.19
C VAL A 24 19.50 -9.44 12.66
N SER A 25 18.81 -10.21 13.51
CA SER A 25 18.11 -11.43 13.09
C SER A 25 16.92 -11.14 12.18
N LEU A 26 16.29 -9.96 12.33
CA LEU A 26 15.28 -9.45 11.40
C LEU A 26 15.87 -8.98 10.06
N SER A 27 17.19 -9.05 9.88
CA SER A 27 17.90 -8.58 8.67
C SER A 27 17.58 -7.12 8.32
N MET A 28 17.34 -6.30 9.35
CA MET A 28 17.04 -4.87 9.22
C MET A 28 18.31 -4.03 9.13
N ILE A 29 19.43 -4.50 9.68
CA ILE A 29 20.72 -3.82 9.56
C ILE A 29 21.38 -4.19 8.23
N ARG A 30 21.77 -3.19 7.43
CA ARG A 30 22.42 -3.38 6.13
C ARG A 30 23.66 -2.52 5.96
N GLY A 31 24.62 -3.04 5.21
CA GLY A 31 25.76 -2.27 4.72
C GLY A 31 26.62 -1.68 5.84
N VAL A 32 26.88 -2.45 6.89
CA VAL A 32 27.77 -2.01 7.98
C VAL A 32 29.16 -1.78 7.40
N ARG A 33 29.70 -0.59 7.64
CA ARG A 33 31.08 -0.22 7.30
C ARG A 33 31.74 0.40 8.50
N VAL A 34 32.98 0.01 8.74
CA VAL A 34 33.82 0.54 9.81
C VAL A 34 35.08 1.13 9.17
N ASP A 35 35.29 2.43 9.37
CA ASP A 35 36.47 3.16 8.91
C ASP A 35 37.21 3.74 10.13
N GLY A 36 38.23 3.02 10.59
CA GLY A 36 38.94 3.31 11.82
C GLY A 36 38.01 3.26 13.05
N ALA A 37 37.60 4.42 13.52
CA ALA A 37 36.66 4.58 14.63
C ALA A 37 35.21 4.83 14.16
N ASN A 38 35.01 5.23 12.91
CA ASN A 38 33.71 5.67 12.40
C ASN A 38 32.90 4.48 11.91
N VAL A 39 31.58 4.49 12.17
CA VAL A 39 30.66 3.42 11.83
C VAL A 39 29.51 3.99 11.00
N SER A 40 29.21 3.37 9.86
CA SER A 40 28.06 3.71 9.04
C SER A 40 27.25 2.48 8.66
N PHE A 41 25.92 2.58 8.71
CA PHE A 41 25.01 1.50 8.31
C PHE A 41 23.61 2.03 8.01
N GLU A 42 22.79 1.18 7.39
CA GLU A 42 21.38 1.45 7.15
C GLU A 42 20.50 0.56 8.04
N VAL A 43 19.47 1.15 8.67
CA VAL A 43 18.39 0.44 9.36
C VAL A 43 17.17 0.45 8.45
N VAL A 44 16.78 -0.72 7.96
CA VAL A 44 15.69 -0.91 7.02
C VAL A 44 14.45 -1.42 7.76
N LEU A 45 13.49 -0.53 7.98
CA LEU A 45 12.23 -0.85 8.65
C LEU A 45 11.22 -1.53 7.73
N THR A 46 10.24 -2.21 8.33
CA THR A 46 9.14 -2.90 7.62
C THR A 46 8.15 -1.95 6.97
N THR A 47 7.98 -0.74 7.52
CA THR A 47 7.06 0.28 7.00
C THR A 47 7.68 1.68 7.02
N PRO A 48 7.49 2.50 5.96
CA PRO A 48 7.96 3.88 5.94
C PRO A 48 7.25 4.76 6.96
N ALA A 49 6.07 4.35 7.43
CA ALA A 49 5.28 5.10 8.41
C ALA A 49 5.63 4.77 9.86
N CYS A 50 6.65 3.95 10.12
CA CYS A 50 7.00 3.54 11.49
C CYS A 50 7.27 4.79 12.35
N PRO A 51 6.45 5.07 13.38
CA PRO A 51 6.61 6.24 14.24
C PRO A 51 7.83 6.10 15.16
N LEU A 52 8.38 4.89 15.27
CA LEU A 52 9.45 4.53 16.19
C LEU A 52 10.85 4.70 15.60
N LYS A 53 10.98 5.27 14.40
CA LYS A 53 12.27 5.57 13.75
C LYS A 53 13.25 6.24 14.70
N THR A 54 12.80 7.31 15.37
CA THR A 54 13.62 8.10 16.29
C THR A 54 14.05 7.29 17.52
N GLN A 55 13.18 6.41 18.01
CA GLN A 55 13.50 5.54 19.13
C GLN A 55 14.56 4.50 18.73
N ILE A 56 14.35 3.80 17.61
CA ILE A 56 15.28 2.79 17.10
C ILE A 56 16.65 3.41 16.81
N GLU A 57 16.69 4.61 16.21
CA GLU A 57 17.95 5.31 15.96
C GLU A 57 18.69 5.63 17.26
N ARG A 58 17.98 6.14 18.28
CA ARG A 58 18.55 6.43 19.59
C ARG A 58 19.11 5.17 20.25
N GLU A 59 18.34 4.08 20.28
CA GLU A 59 18.78 2.81 20.88
C GLU A 59 20.00 2.22 20.15
N CYS A 60 20.06 2.33 18.82
CA CYS A 60 21.25 1.97 18.04
C CYS A 60 22.49 2.79 18.46
N ARG A 61 22.34 4.10 18.61
CA ARG A 61 23.44 4.99 19.04
C ARG A 61 23.91 4.64 20.45
N GLU A 62 22.99 4.41 21.38
CA GLU A 62 23.30 4.01 22.75
C GLU A 62 24.01 2.65 22.83
N ALA A 63 23.58 1.68 22.02
CA ALA A 63 24.23 0.37 21.95
C ALA A 63 25.67 0.47 21.42
N LEU A 64 25.90 1.27 20.37
CA LEU A 64 27.23 1.45 19.78
C LEU A 64 28.17 2.30 20.65
N ALA A 65 27.64 3.26 21.41
CA ALA A 65 28.43 4.07 22.34
C ALA A 65 29.14 3.24 23.43
N ARG A 66 28.69 1.99 23.67
CA ARG A 66 29.34 1.06 24.60
C ARG A 66 30.61 0.42 24.03
N ILE A 67 30.87 0.56 22.72
CA ILE A 67 32.08 0.03 22.08
C ILE A 67 33.24 1.00 22.34
N PRO A 68 34.32 0.55 23.01
CA PRO A 68 35.48 1.40 23.26
C PRO A 68 36.14 1.89 21.97
N GLY A 69 36.30 3.21 21.85
CA GLY A 69 36.94 3.84 20.70
C GLY A 69 36.03 4.03 19.48
N VAL A 70 34.71 3.90 19.64
CA VAL A 70 33.76 4.33 18.60
C VAL A 70 33.80 5.84 18.43
N GLY A 71 33.90 6.28 17.18
CA GLY A 71 33.90 7.67 16.78
C GLY A 71 32.52 8.09 16.27
N ARG A 72 32.48 8.63 15.06
CA ARG A 72 31.24 9.09 14.43
C ARG A 72 30.35 7.91 14.05
N ILE A 73 29.04 8.04 14.31
CA ILE A 73 28.02 7.05 13.95
C ILE A 73 27.05 7.69 12.94
N ASP A 74 27.08 7.22 11.70
CA ASP A 74 26.19 7.64 10.63
C ASP A 74 25.13 6.56 10.37
N ILE A 75 23.88 6.82 10.79
CA ILE A 75 22.76 5.89 10.63
C ILE A 75 21.84 6.42 9.54
N ARG A 76 21.64 5.61 8.49
CA ARG A 76 20.62 5.89 7.48
C ARG A 76 19.35 5.12 7.82
N MET A 77 18.25 5.83 8.02
CA MET A 77 16.94 5.20 8.22
C MET A 77 16.27 4.97 6.86
N GLY A 78 16.12 3.71 6.49
CA GLY A 78 15.41 3.26 5.29
C GLY A 78 14.12 2.52 5.64
N ALA A 79 13.29 2.27 4.64
CA ALA A 79 12.17 1.35 4.77
C ALA A 79 12.10 0.48 3.52
N LYS A 80 11.93 -0.82 3.74
CA LYS A 80 11.63 -1.77 2.67
C LYS A 80 10.35 -2.47 3.06
N VAL A 81 9.25 -1.98 2.50
CA VAL A 81 7.99 -2.71 2.55
C VAL A 81 8.25 -4.01 1.82
N ALA A 82 8.23 -5.12 2.56
CA ALA A 82 8.17 -6.43 1.92
C ALA A 82 7.00 -6.34 0.97
N ALA A 83 7.23 -6.56 -0.32
CA ALA A 83 6.11 -6.78 -1.22
C ALA A 83 5.30 -7.87 -0.53
N ALA A 84 4.08 -7.54 -0.07
CA ALA A 84 3.13 -8.58 0.27
C ALA A 84 3.28 -9.54 -0.89
N ARG A 85 3.67 -10.80 -0.61
CA ARG A 85 3.68 -11.83 -1.65
C ARG A 85 2.33 -11.59 -2.28
N ALA A 86 2.32 -11.05 -3.50
CA ALA A 86 1.07 -10.82 -4.15
C ALA A 86 0.37 -12.17 -4.04
N MET A 87 -0.95 -12.19 -3.95
CA MET A 87 -1.60 -13.41 -4.35
C MET A 87 -1.22 -13.63 -5.83
N SER A 88 -0.02 -14.19 -6.00
CA SER A 88 0.70 -14.54 -7.21
C SER A 88 0.24 -15.95 -7.58
N GLY A 89 -1.01 -16.25 -7.21
CA GLY A 89 -1.81 -17.21 -7.94
C GLY A 89 -2.32 -16.52 -9.22
N PRO A 90 -2.97 -17.28 -10.11
CA PRO A 90 -3.34 -16.85 -11.46
C PRO A 90 -4.42 -15.74 -11.56
N GLY A 91 -4.50 -14.77 -10.63
CA GLY A 91 -5.63 -13.83 -10.53
C GLY A 91 -5.30 -12.41 -10.05
N GLY A 92 -4.04 -11.99 -10.06
CA GLY A 92 -3.67 -10.60 -9.79
C GLY A 92 -3.99 -9.68 -10.98
N ILE A 93 -4.46 -8.46 -10.71
CA ILE A 93 -4.71 -7.45 -11.76
C ILE A 93 -3.34 -6.89 -12.23
N PRO A 94 -3.00 -6.95 -13.51
CA PRO A 94 -1.72 -6.44 -14.02
C PRO A 94 -1.49 -4.98 -13.65
N GLY A 95 -0.30 -4.65 -13.13
CA GLY A 95 0.06 -3.29 -12.73
C GLY A 95 -0.50 -2.84 -11.37
N VAL A 96 -1.34 -3.64 -10.72
CA VAL A 96 -1.89 -3.35 -9.39
C VAL A 96 -1.03 -3.98 -8.30
N LYS A 97 -0.51 -3.15 -7.39
CA LYS A 97 0.37 -3.62 -6.29
C LYS A 97 -0.41 -4.23 -5.13
N ASN A 98 -1.61 -3.72 -4.84
CA ASN A 98 -2.45 -4.12 -3.73
C ASN A 98 -3.92 -4.08 -4.15
N SER A 99 -4.69 -5.09 -3.76
CA SER A 99 -6.14 -5.15 -3.99
C SER A 99 -6.87 -5.28 -2.66
N ILE A 100 -7.87 -4.42 -2.43
CA ILE A 100 -8.70 -4.44 -1.22
C ILE A 100 -10.13 -4.77 -1.66
N ALA A 101 -10.63 -5.93 -1.25
CA ALA A 101 -12.01 -6.32 -1.52
C ALA A 101 -12.92 -5.83 -0.39
N ILE A 102 -13.93 -5.04 -0.74
CA ILE A 102 -14.97 -4.57 0.18
C ILE A 102 -16.30 -5.17 -0.29
N ALA A 103 -16.84 -6.10 0.51
CA ALA A 103 -18.06 -6.82 0.17
C ALA A 103 -19.05 -6.78 1.33
N SER A 104 -20.34 -6.76 1.00
CA SER A 104 -21.43 -6.95 1.96
C SER A 104 -22.52 -7.83 1.36
N GLY A 105 -23.09 -8.72 2.17
CA GLY A 105 -24.24 -9.55 1.77
C GLY A 105 -25.60 -8.85 1.96
N LYS A 106 -25.60 -7.58 2.39
CA LYS A 106 -26.79 -6.80 2.73
C LYS A 106 -26.69 -5.39 2.15
N GLY A 107 -27.83 -4.84 1.73
CA GLY A 107 -27.96 -3.44 1.33
C GLY A 107 -27.94 -2.48 2.53
N GLY A 108 -27.47 -1.25 2.32
CA GLY A 108 -27.54 -0.18 3.34
C GLY A 108 -26.51 -0.24 4.47
N VAL A 109 -25.58 -1.21 4.49
CA VAL A 109 -24.57 -1.34 5.55
C VAL A 109 -23.37 -0.39 5.42
N GLY A 110 -23.39 0.52 4.44
CA GLY A 110 -22.31 1.49 4.22
C GLY A 110 -21.12 1.01 3.39
N LYS A 111 -21.23 -0.11 2.66
CA LYS A 111 -20.16 -0.62 1.77
C LYS A 111 -19.59 0.47 0.85
N SER A 112 -20.45 1.18 0.12
CA SER A 112 -20.02 2.23 -0.82
C SER A 112 -19.39 3.41 -0.09
N THR A 113 -19.93 3.78 1.07
CA THR A 113 -19.38 4.82 1.94
C THR A 113 -17.95 4.49 2.36
N VAL A 114 -17.70 3.28 2.86
CA VAL A 114 -16.36 2.83 3.24
C VAL A 114 -15.44 2.79 2.02
N SER A 115 -15.93 2.28 0.89
CA SER A 115 -15.13 2.13 -0.34
C SER A 115 -14.66 3.46 -0.90
N VAL A 116 -15.56 4.45 -1.00
CA VAL A 116 -15.24 5.80 -1.48
C VAL A 116 -14.27 6.50 -0.54
N ASN A 117 -14.58 6.54 0.76
CA ASN A 117 -13.73 7.26 1.72
C ASN A 117 -12.35 6.63 1.84
N LEU A 118 -12.24 5.30 1.81
CA LEU A 118 -10.95 4.63 1.81
C LEU A 118 -10.14 4.95 0.54
N ALA A 119 -10.78 4.93 -0.63
CA ALA A 119 -10.11 5.23 -1.89
C ALA A 119 -9.58 6.66 -1.94
N VAL A 120 -10.41 7.64 -1.53
CA VAL A 120 -10.02 9.06 -1.48
C VAL A 120 -8.91 9.28 -0.47
N ALA A 121 -9.03 8.74 0.75
CA ALA A 121 -7.99 8.87 1.77
C ALA A 121 -6.65 8.29 1.31
N LEU A 122 -6.66 7.13 0.63
CA LEU A 122 -5.45 6.56 0.04
C LEU A 122 -4.86 7.46 -1.06
N ALA A 123 -5.70 8.06 -1.92
CA ALA A 123 -5.24 8.99 -2.95
C ALA A 123 -4.60 10.25 -2.33
N GLU A 124 -5.16 10.78 -1.23
CA GLU A 124 -4.61 11.92 -0.49
C GLU A 124 -3.24 11.64 0.12
N THR A 125 -2.90 10.37 0.41
CA THR A 125 -1.53 9.98 0.80
C THR A 125 -0.53 9.94 -0.36
N GLY A 126 -0.97 10.23 -1.58
CA GLY A 126 -0.15 10.19 -2.81
C GLY A 126 -0.12 8.83 -3.50
N ALA A 127 -0.98 7.88 -3.09
CA ALA A 127 -1.08 6.59 -3.76
C ALA A 127 -1.80 6.72 -5.12
N LYS A 128 -1.43 5.88 -6.09
CA LYS A 128 -2.21 5.70 -7.33
C LYS A 128 -3.37 4.75 -7.02
N VAL A 129 -4.59 5.27 -7.02
CA VAL A 129 -5.78 4.51 -6.59
C VAL A 129 -6.79 4.35 -7.72
N GLY A 130 -7.32 3.13 -7.83
CA GLY A 130 -8.49 2.82 -8.64
C GLY A 130 -9.61 2.25 -7.76
N LEU A 131 -10.85 2.60 -8.05
CA LEU A 131 -12.05 2.09 -7.40
C LEU A 131 -12.96 1.45 -8.45
N LEU A 132 -13.20 0.15 -8.28
CA LEU A 132 -14.05 -0.68 -9.13
C LEU A 132 -15.34 -1.02 -8.39
N ASP A 133 -16.46 -0.52 -8.90
CA ASP A 133 -17.80 -0.81 -8.39
C ASP A 133 -18.45 -1.92 -9.20
N ALA A 134 -18.59 -3.09 -8.56
CA ALA A 134 -19.26 -4.26 -9.11
C ALA A 134 -20.72 -4.41 -8.62
N ASP A 135 -21.29 -3.37 -8.00
CA ASP A 135 -22.68 -3.39 -7.52
C ASP A 135 -23.66 -3.10 -8.67
N VAL A 136 -24.21 -4.18 -9.23
CA VAL A 136 -25.14 -4.14 -10.38
C VAL A 136 -26.49 -3.48 -10.03
N TYR A 137 -26.93 -3.61 -8.77
CA TYR A 137 -28.31 -3.32 -8.36
C TYR A 137 -28.50 -1.95 -7.70
N GLY A 138 -27.43 -1.32 -7.24
CA GLY A 138 -27.50 -0.02 -6.57
C GLY A 138 -26.17 0.73 -6.60
N PRO A 139 -25.61 1.04 -7.79
CA PRO A 139 -24.33 1.72 -7.90
C PRO A 139 -24.45 3.14 -7.35
N SER A 140 -23.99 3.32 -6.11
CA SER A 140 -23.98 4.61 -5.40
C SER A 140 -22.68 5.37 -5.63
N ILE A 141 -21.64 4.71 -6.12
CA ILE A 141 -20.31 5.30 -6.31
C ILE A 141 -20.33 6.49 -7.30
N PRO A 142 -20.98 6.42 -8.47
CA PRO A 142 -21.08 7.58 -9.37
C PRO A 142 -21.63 8.84 -8.69
N LEU A 143 -22.72 8.68 -7.94
CA LEU A 143 -23.37 9.76 -7.18
C LEU A 143 -22.46 10.30 -6.08
N MET A 144 -21.86 9.42 -5.28
CA MET A 144 -20.99 9.80 -4.17
C MET A 144 -19.72 10.52 -4.62
N MET A 145 -19.22 10.20 -5.83
CA MET A 145 -18.05 10.84 -6.43
C MET A 145 -18.41 12.09 -7.25
N GLY A 146 -19.69 12.48 -7.32
CA GLY A 146 -20.15 13.67 -8.06
C GLY A 146 -20.01 13.56 -9.58
N ILE A 147 -20.08 12.34 -10.14
CA ILE A 147 -19.89 12.08 -11.56
C ILE A 147 -21.24 11.77 -12.22
N HIS A 148 -21.60 12.59 -13.21
CA HIS A 148 -22.87 12.50 -13.95
C HIS A 148 -22.68 12.29 -15.46
N ARG A 149 -21.50 11.83 -15.89
CA ARG A 149 -21.19 11.57 -17.30
C ARG A 149 -20.84 10.10 -17.54
N MET A 150 -21.02 9.67 -18.77
CA MET A 150 -20.52 8.37 -19.21
C MET A 150 -19.02 8.43 -19.53
N PRO A 151 -18.30 7.31 -19.38
CA PRO A 151 -16.91 7.19 -19.81
C PRO A 151 -16.82 7.18 -21.34
N ASP A 152 -15.74 7.76 -21.85
CA ASP A 152 -15.36 7.66 -23.25
C ASP A 152 -14.84 6.24 -23.56
N MET A 153 -14.85 5.87 -24.84
CA MET A 153 -14.23 4.64 -25.33
C MET A 153 -12.99 4.94 -26.17
N THR A 154 -11.95 4.13 -26.02
CA THR A 154 -10.77 4.18 -26.90
C THR A 154 -11.07 3.62 -28.29
N ALA A 155 -10.16 3.83 -29.25
CA ALA A 155 -10.27 3.27 -30.60
C ALA A 155 -10.34 1.72 -30.59
N GLU A 156 -9.72 1.09 -29.59
CA GLU A 156 -9.75 -0.35 -29.35
C GLU A 156 -10.97 -0.80 -28.54
N GLN A 157 -12.00 0.04 -28.43
CA GLN A 157 -13.25 -0.21 -27.70
C GLN A 157 -13.04 -0.52 -26.20
N ARG A 158 -12.00 0.06 -25.57
CA ARG A 158 -11.84 -0.01 -24.11
C ARG A 158 -12.47 1.19 -23.44
N ILE A 159 -13.04 0.99 -22.27
CA ILE A 159 -13.63 2.07 -21.49
C ILE A 159 -12.51 2.88 -20.82
N VAL A 160 -12.53 4.20 -20.99
CA VAL A 160 -11.60 5.11 -20.30
C VAL A 160 -12.14 5.38 -18.89
N PRO A 161 -11.41 5.03 -17.82
CA PRO A 161 -11.87 5.28 -16.46
C PRO A 161 -12.11 6.76 -16.21
N LEU A 162 -13.21 7.06 -15.52
CA LEU A 162 -13.49 8.41 -15.05
C LEU A 162 -12.61 8.73 -13.83
N GLU A 163 -12.42 10.01 -13.53
CA GLU A 163 -11.56 10.43 -12.43
C GLU A 163 -12.25 11.51 -11.60
N ALA A 164 -12.23 11.33 -10.28
CA ALA A 164 -12.65 12.34 -9.31
C ALA A 164 -11.84 12.16 -8.01
N HIS A 165 -11.51 13.26 -7.34
CA HIS A 165 -10.76 13.25 -6.07
C HIS A 165 -9.41 12.48 -6.15
N GLY A 166 -8.75 12.48 -7.31
CA GLY A 166 -7.50 11.74 -7.53
C GLY A 166 -7.67 10.22 -7.62
N VAL A 167 -8.90 9.72 -7.72
CA VAL A 167 -9.26 8.30 -7.83
C VAL A 167 -9.81 8.01 -9.21
N LYS A 168 -9.26 6.99 -9.88
CA LYS A 168 -9.82 6.46 -11.12
C LYS A 168 -10.97 5.51 -10.83
N LEU A 169 -12.06 5.64 -11.56
CA LEU A 169 -13.36 5.05 -11.24
C LEU A 169 -13.88 4.23 -12.42
N MET A 170 -14.28 3.01 -12.11
CA MET A 170 -15.06 2.13 -12.99
C MET A 170 -16.28 1.67 -12.21
N SER A 171 -17.47 1.86 -12.78
CA SER A 171 -18.72 1.43 -12.15
C SER A 171 -19.70 0.97 -13.22
N LEU A 172 -20.44 -0.09 -12.91
CA LEU A 172 -21.60 -0.48 -13.71
C LEU A 172 -22.64 0.65 -13.79
N GLY A 173 -22.71 1.52 -12.79
CA GLY A 173 -23.59 2.68 -12.79
C GLY A 173 -23.30 3.71 -13.89
N PHE A 174 -22.11 3.70 -14.48
CA PHE A 174 -21.80 4.59 -15.62
C PHE A 174 -22.28 4.04 -16.97
N VAL A 175 -22.48 2.72 -17.06
CA VAL A 175 -22.83 2.03 -18.32
C VAL A 175 -24.35 1.92 -18.48
N LEU A 176 -25.11 2.33 -17.47
CA LEU A 176 -26.57 2.41 -17.52
C LEU A 176 -26.99 3.74 -18.20
N PRO A 177 -27.74 3.68 -19.34
CA PRO A 177 -28.22 4.87 -20.05
C PRO A 177 -29.08 5.81 -19.20
N ASP A 178 -29.84 5.22 -18.28
CA ASP A 178 -30.74 5.94 -17.38
C ASP A 178 -30.93 5.08 -16.12
N ALA A 179 -30.89 5.72 -14.94
CA ALA A 179 -31.19 5.09 -13.66
C ALA A 179 -32.62 4.52 -13.60
N SER A 180 -33.52 5.00 -14.47
CA SER A 180 -34.91 4.55 -14.58
C SER A 180 -35.12 3.37 -15.55
N THR A 181 -34.13 3.04 -16.40
CA THR A 181 -34.27 1.96 -17.39
C THR A 181 -33.96 0.60 -16.77
N PRO A 182 -34.94 -0.33 -16.69
CA PRO A 182 -34.69 -1.67 -16.17
C PRO A 182 -33.80 -2.46 -17.14
N VAL A 183 -32.57 -2.78 -16.73
CA VAL A 183 -31.66 -3.64 -17.49
C VAL A 183 -31.61 -5.03 -16.87
N ILE A 184 -31.92 -6.06 -17.67
CA ILE A 184 -31.80 -7.46 -17.24
C ILE A 184 -30.34 -7.88 -17.35
N TRP A 185 -29.61 -7.77 -16.24
CA TRP A 185 -28.23 -8.23 -16.14
C TRP A 185 -28.17 -9.75 -15.97
N ARG A 186 -27.83 -10.47 -17.05
CA ARG A 186 -27.53 -11.91 -16.96
C ARG A 186 -26.09 -12.11 -16.50
N GLY A 187 -25.81 -13.19 -15.76
CA GLY A 187 -24.48 -13.52 -15.25
C GLY A 187 -23.33 -13.39 -16.27
N PRO A 188 -23.47 -13.92 -17.50
CA PRO A 188 -22.44 -13.75 -18.54
C PRO A 188 -22.17 -12.30 -18.95
N MET A 189 -23.18 -11.43 -18.92
CA MET A 189 -23.04 -10.01 -19.27
C MET A 189 -22.28 -9.26 -18.17
N ILE A 190 -22.59 -9.53 -16.91
CA ILE A 190 -21.87 -8.96 -15.76
C ILE A 190 -20.40 -9.39 -15.81
N ALA A 191 -20.12 -10.68 -15.99
CA ALA A 191 -18.76 -11.20 -16.07
C ALA A 191 -17.97 -10.57 -17.23
N LYS A 192 -18.59 -10.45 -18.42
CA LYS A 192 -17.97 -9.79 -19.58
C LYS A 192 -17.66 -8.32 -19.30
N THR A 193 -18.57 -7.60 -18.64
CA THR A 193 -18.40 -6.18 -18.33
C THR A 193 -17.31 -5.96 -17.28
N LEU A 194 -17.27 -6.78 -16.23
CA LEU A 194 -16.20 -6.74 -15.22
C LEU A 194 -14.82 -7.04 -15.84
N ASN A 195 -14.74 -7.96 -16.80
CA ASN A 195 -13.51 -8.22 -17.54
C ASN A 195 -13.09 -7.06 -18.45
N GLN A 196 -14.01 -6.20 -18.89
CA GLN A 196 -13.66 -4.98 -19.63
C GLN A 196 -13.20 -3.85 -18.71
N PHE A 197 -13.48 -3.93 -17.42
CA PHE A 197 -13.07 -2.94 -16.43
C PHE A 197 -11.64 -3.16 -15.90
N LEU A 198 -11.06 -4.33 -16.17
CA LEU A 198 -9.72 -4.76 -15.77
C LEU A 198 -8.76 -4.80 -16.97
#